data_AF-A0A5P2CPL6-F1
#
_entry.id   AF-A0A5P2CPL6-F1
#
_cell.length_a   1.000
_cell.length_b   1.000
_cell.length_c   1.000
_cell.angle_alpha   90.00
_cell.angle_beta   90.00
_cell.angle_gamma   90.00
#
_symmetry.space_group_name_H-M   'P 1'
#
loop_
_entity.id
_entity.type
_entity.pdbx_description
1 polymer ?
#
loop_
_entity_poly.entity_id
_entity_poly.type
_entity_poly.pdbx_seq_one_letter_code
_entity_poly.pdbx_strand_id
1 'polypeptide(L)' 'MNGVDPGRLDDQQLIKELETIHRTRHSTLLHGSSDALRAHNDRMAELEGEYLRRHPRRSVAGGRTRAGARERGSTST' A
#
# COMPACT_ATOMS: atom_id res chain seq x y z
N MET A 1 9.78 -13.11 9.85
CA MET A 1 10.57 -12.19 9.01
C MET A 1 10.51 -10.84 9.71
N ASN A 2 11.41 -10.59 10.66
CA ASN A 2 11.30 -9.41 11.52
C ASN A 2 12.01 -8.24 10.84
N GLY A 3 11.26 -7.46 10.06
CA GLY A 3 11.73 -6.15 9.66
C GLY A 3 11.62 -5.16 10.82
N VAL A 4 12.24 -4.00 10.68
CA VAL A 4 12.13 -2.90 11.65
C VAL A 4 10.66 -2.50 11.79
N ASP A 5 10.23 -2.19 13.03
CA ASP A 5 8.92 -1.60 13.33
C ASP A 5 8.71 -0.35 12.45
N PRO A 6 7.60 -0.26 11.69
CA PRO A 6 7.31 0.90 10.85
C PRO A 6 7.41 2.25 11.59
N GLY A 7 7.02 2.30 12.87
CA GLY A 7 7.10 3.51 13.69
C GLY A 7 8.54 4.01 13.94
N ARG A 8 9.54 3.17 13.69
CA ARG A 8 10.96 3.49 13.82
C ARG A 8 11.64 3.86 12.49
N LEU A 9 10.94 3.71 11.36
CA LEU A 9 11.44 4.12 10.06
C LEU A 9 11.32 5.63 9.91
N ASP A 10 12.31 6.28 9.31
CA ASP A 10 12.10 7.63 8.77
C ASP A 10 11.17 7.59 7.53
N ASP A 11 10.71 8.75 7.07
CA ASP A 11 9.75 8.81 5.96
C ASP A 11 10.32 8.23 4.66
N GLN A 12 11.59 8.46 4.36
CA GLN A 12 12.22 7.95 3.15
C GLN A 12 12.33 6.42 3.18
N GLN A 13 12.70 5.87 4.34
CA GLN A 13 12.75 4.43 4.57
C GLN A 13 11.36 3.80 4.47
N LEU A 14 10.33 4.43 5.06
CA LEU A 14 8.96 3.95 5.00
C LEU A 14 8.44 3.89 3.55
N ILE A 15 8.67 4.94 2.75
CA ILE A 15 8.29 4.95 1.33
C ILE A 15 9.01 3.85 0.56
N LYS A 16 10.32 3.67 0.78
CA LYS A 16 11.10 2.63 0.10
C LYS A 16 10.63 1.21 0.45
N GLU A 17 10.27 0.97 1.70
CA GLU A 17 9.72 -0.32 2.15
C GLU A 17 8.34 -0.57 1.52
N LEU A 18 7.47 0.46 1.44
CA LEU A 18 6.19 0.37 0.75
C LEU A 18 6.34 0.03 -0.74
N GLU A 19 7.23 0.71 -1.45
CA GLU A 19 7.51 0.41 -2.86
C GLU A 19 8.00 -1.04 -3.04
N THR A 20 8.87 -1.49 -2.13
CA THR A 20 9.43 -2.84 -2.18
C THR A 20 8.36 -3.90 -1.93
N ILE A 21 7.53 -3.74 -0.90
CA ILE A 21 6.50 -4.72 -0.54
C ILE A 21 5.36 -4.77 -1.56
N HIS A 22 5.02 -3.64 -2.18
CA HIS A 22 4.04 -3.59 -3.27
C HIS A 22 4.56 -4.27 -4.53
N ARG A 23 5.84 -4.08 -4.88
CA ARG A 23 6.46 -4.71 -6.07
C ARG A 23 6.41 -6.24 -6.02
N THR A 24 6.54 -6.85 -4.84
CA THR A 24 6.54 -8.31 -4.67
C THR A 24 5.16 -8.88 -4.34
N ARG A 25 4.11 -8.06 -4.28
CA ARG A 25 2.78 -8.50 -3.88
C ARG A 25 2.22 -9.59 -4.78
N HIS A 26 2.24 -9.36 -6.09
CA HIS A 26 1.62 -10.29 -7.04
C HIS A 26 2.34 -11.64 -7.09
N SER A 27 3.68 -11.63 -7.08
CA SER A 27 4.45 -12.87 -7.06
C SER A 27 4.25 -13.65 -5.76
N THR A 28 4.20 -12.97 -4.61
CA THR A 28 3.93 -13.59 -3.31
C THR A 28 2.51 -14.16 -3.24
N LEU A 29 1.52 -13.46 -3.81
CA LEU A 29 0.13 -13.92 -3.87
C LEU A 29 -0.01 -15.22 -4.67
N LEU A 30 0.64 -15.30 -5.83
CA LEU A 30 0.49 -16.43 -6.74
C LEU A 30 1.40 -17.63 -6.41
N HIS A 31 2.60 -17.37 -5.87
CA HIS A 31 3.66 -18.39 -5.76
C HIS A 31 4.24 -18.52 -4.35
N GLY A 32 3.83 -17.68 -3.41
CA GLY A 32 4.26 -17.78 -2.01
C GLY A 32 3.60 -18.95 -1.30
N SER A 33 4.29 -19.51 -0.30
CA SER A 33 3.65 -20.41 0.66
C SER A 33 2.57 -19.66 1.45
N SER A 34 1.65 -20.38 2.09
CA SER A 34 0.62 -19.77 2.95
C SER A 34 1.23 -18.92 4.07
N ASP A 35 2.34 -19.37 4.65
CA ASP A 35 3.05 -18.62 5.68
C ASP A 35 3.73 -17.36 5.13
N ALA A 36 4.32 -17.44 3.95
CA ALA A 36 4.91 -16.28 3.28
C ALA A 36 3.85 -15.23 2.93
N LEU A 37 2.70 -15.68 2.43
CA LEU A 37 1.57 -14.81 2.11
C LEU A 37 1.02 -14.12 3.36
N ARG A 38 0.87 -14.86 4.48
CA ARG A 38 0.42 -14.29 5.76
C ARG A 38 1.39 -13.21 6.24
N ALA A 39 2.68 -13.54 6.34
CA ALA A 39 3.69 -12.58 6.77
C ALA A 39 3.78 -11.34 5.85
N HIS A 40 3.57 -11.52 4.55
CA HIS A 40 3.52 -10.41 3.58
C HIS A 40 2.30 -9.51 3.79
N ASN A 41 1.12 -10.08 4.01
CA ASN A 41 -0.09 -9.33 4.31
C ASN A 41 0.07 -8.51 5.60
N ASP A 42 0.57 -9.15 6.67
CA ASP A 42 0.74 -8.50 7.97
C ASP A 42 1.69 -7.31 7.86
N ARG A 43 2.86 -7.52 7.25
CA ARG A 43 3.84 -6.44 7.06
C ARG A 43 3.34 -5.33 6.13
N MET A 44 2.56 -5.66 5.10
CA MET A 44 1.94 -4.65 4.23
C MET A 44 0.97 -3.78 5.02
N ALA A 45 0.10 -4.39 5.82
CA ALA A 45 -0.87 -3.67 6.63
C ALA A 45 -0.19 -2.75 7.67
N GLU A 46 0.89 -3.23 8.30
CA GLU A 46 1.69 -2.43 9.24
C GLU A 46 2.32 -1.19 8.58
N LEU A 47 2.96 -1.34 7.43
CA LEU A 47 3.59 -0.24 6.70
C LEU A 47 2.56 0.77 6.16
N GLU A 48 1.45 0.27 5.60
CA GLU A 48 0.37 1.12 5.09
C GLU A 48 -0.33 1.87 6.23
N GLY A 49 -0.55 1.20 7.36
CA GLY A 49 -1.10 1.81 8.56
C GLY A 49 -0.24 2.96 9.04
N GLU A 50 1.08 2.76 9.11
CA GLU A 50 2.01 3.82 9.50
C GLU A 50 1.99 5.01 8.54
N TYR A 51 2.00 4.75 7.24
CA TYR A 51 1.90 5.83 6.25
C TYR A 51 0.62 6.63 6.39
N LEU A 52 -0.53 5.96 6.59
CA LEU A 52 -1.80 6.65 6.80
C LEU A 52 -1.83 7.45 8.11
N ARG A 53 -1.19 6.96 9.17
CA ARG A 53 -1.03 7.71 10.43
C ARG A 53 -0.22 8.99 10.24
N ARG A 54 0.89 8.94 9.50
CA ARG A 54 1.74 10.11 9.21
C ARG A 54 1.12 11.09 8.22
N HIS A 55 0.29 10.59 7.29
CA HIS A 55 -0.28 11.37 6.20
C HIS A 55 -1.82 11.35 6.21
N PRO A 56 -2.49 11.87 7.26
CA PRO A 56 -3.95 11.87 7.36
C PRO A 56 -4.63 12.74 6.29
N ARG A 57 -3.89 13.68 5.69
CA ARG A 57 -4.34 14.56 4.60
C ARG A 57 -3.69 14.23 3.26
N ARG A 58 -3.32 12.96 3.03
CA ARG A 58 -2.71 12.53 1.76
C ARG A 58 -3.58 12.94 0.56
N SER A 59 -2.94 13.33 -0.53
CA SER A 59 -3.66 13.64 -1.76
C SER A 59 -4.35 12.39 -2.30
N VAL A 60 -5.64 12.52 -2.59
CA VAL A 60 -6.43 11.48 -3.25
C VAL A 60 -6.70 11.97 -4.67
N ALA A 61 -6.13 11.28 -5.66
CA ALA A 61 -6.43 11.58 -7.04
C ALA A 61 -7.95 11.43 -7.27
N GLY A 62 -8.62 12.50 -7.72
CA GLY A 62 -10.07 12.52 -7.94
C GLY A 62 -10.55 11.35 -8.80
N GLY A 63 -9.75 10.96 -9.80
CA GLY A 63 -10.05 9.83 -10.67
C GLY A 63 -10.04 8.44 -10.00
N ARG A 64 -9.40 8.31 -8.83
CA ARG A 64 -9.41 7.09 -8.00
C ARG A 64 -10.55 7.09 -6.96
N THR A 65 -11.41 8.11 -6.98
CA THR A 65 -12.65 8.14 -6.21
C THR A 65 -13.80 7.57 -7.02
N ARG A 66 -14.86 7.13 -6.32
CA ARG A 66 -16.10 6.70 -6.97
C ARG A 66 -16.78 7.83 -7.74
N ALA A 67 -16.76 9.06 -7.20
CA ALA A 67 -17.33 10.23 -7.86
C ALA A 67 -16.59 10.55 -9.16
N GLY A 68 -15.26 10.70 -9.10
CA GLY A 68 -14.46 10.96 -10.29
C GLY A 68 -14.47 9.81 -11.31
N ALA A 69 -14.72 8.55 -10.90
CA ALA A 69 -14.94 7.44 -11.83
C ALA A 69 -16.26 7.60 -12.62
N ARG A 70 -17.32 8.10 -11.98
CA ARG A 70 -18.61 8.36 -12.64
C ARG A 70 -18.53 9.54 -13.59
N GLU A 71 -17.87 10.62 -13.19
CA GLU A 71 -17.66 11.81 -14.02
C GLU A 71 -16.95 11.47 -15.34
N ARG A 72 -15.89 10.64 -15.29
CA ARG A 72 -15.21 10.16 -16.52
C ARG A 72 -16.11 9.35 -17.44
N GLY A 73 -17.01 8.53 -16.89
CA GLY A 73 -17.97 7.75 -17.67
C GLY A 73 -19.02 8.61 -18.36
N SER A 74 -19.45 9.70 -17.72
CA SER A 74 -20.40 10.67 -18.31
C SER A 74 -19.78 11.55 -19.40
N THR A 75 -18.47 11.79 -19.40
CA THR A 75 -17.79 12.58 -20.46
C THR A 75 -17.47 11.77 -21.72
N SER A 76 -17.64 10.44 -21.71
CA SER A 76 -17.38 9.56 -22.85
C SER A 76 -18.63 9.21 -23.70
N THR A 77 -19.69 10.01 -23.63
CA THR A 77 -20.87 9.93 -24.52
C THR A 77 -21.07 11.27 -25.20
#